data_AF-A0A5C6F7X7-F1
#
_entry.id   AF-A0A5C6F7X7-F1
#
_cell.length_a   1.000
_cell.length_b   1.000
_cell.length_c   1.000
_cell.angle_alpha   90.00
_cell.angle_beta   90.00
_cell.angle_gamma   90.00
#
_symmetry.space_group_name_H-M   'P 1'
#
loop_
_entity.id
_entity.type
_entity.pdbx_description
1 polymer ?
#
loop_
_entity_poly.entity_id
_entity_poly.type
_entity_poly.pdbx_seq_one_letter_code
_entity_poly.pdbx_strand_id
1 'polypeptide(L)'
;MIGCVIIILMLVWLLRDHLELSELKSDIVRLESSVGVLDVVDPSRLHIKFSEVDAASPDDVKLIWRLWIPGGENWRLTHGIGGSRSGYSGFSSSDGRPQLLSVRMIREDSDCVIHVVTVGSTFPMNGGKNMASFVTAHWDSLVLEIAGKESQLDMSSDQITDVLRIGAPKSLRDEFQKAFPNRRSDDDAALTVFQLRLGTEQSFVNEEAELAEAKAGNQ
;
A
#
# COMPACT_ATOMS: atom_id res chain seq x y z
N MET A 1 53.53 10.18 -11.26
CA MET A 1 52.38 10.82 -11.93
C MET A 1 51.11 9.96 -11.91
N ILE A 2 51.20 8.62 -12.08
CA ILE A 2 50.02 7.73 -12.10
C ILE A 2 49.28 7.68 -10.74
N GLY A 3 49.99 7.74 -9.60
CA GLY A 3 49.36 7.72 -8.27
C GLY A 3 48.48 8.92 -7.94
N CYS A 4 48.81 10.12 -8.44
CA CYS A 4 47.98 11.32 -8.19
C CYS A 4 46.65 11.25 -8.94
N VAL A 5 46.61 10.63 -10.12
CA VAL A 5 45.38 10.50 -10.91
C VAL A 5 44.38 9.56 -10.23
N ILE A 6 44.88 8.47 -9.62
CA ILE A 6 44.03 7.51 -8.88
C ILE A 6 43.41 8.17 -7.65
N ILE A 7 44.18 8.97 -6.91
CA ILE A 7 43.69 9.68 -5.72
C ILE A 7 42.61 10.71 -6.10
N ILE A 8 42.81 11.45 -7.19
CA ILE A 8 41.83 12.41 -7.70
C ILE A 8 40.54 11.71 -8.15
N LEU A 9 40.64 10.57 -8.85
CA LEU A 9 39.48 9.81 -9.28
C LEU A 9 38.69 9.24 -8.08
N MET A 10 39.38 8.72 -7.05
CA MET A 10 38.73 8.28 -5.81
C MET A 10 38.04 9.44 -5.08
N LEU A 11 38.68 10.61 -5.00
CA LEU A 11 38.09 11.80 -4.37
C LEU A 11 36.85 12.29 -5.12
N VAL A 12 36.88 12.29 -6.45
CA VAL A 12 35.72 12.66 -7.28
C VAL A 12 34.58 11.67 -7.10
N TRP A 13 34.87 10.36 -7.07
CA TRP A 13 33.87 9.34 -6.78
C TRP A 13 33.25 9.53 -5.39
N LEU A 14 34.08 9.74 -4.38
CA LEU A 14 33.65 9.89 -2.99
C LEU A 14 32.85 11.19 -2.77
N LEU A 15 33.21 12.27 -3.46
CA LEU A 15 32.45 13.52 -3.49
C LEU A 15 31.09 13.34 -4.16
N ARG A 16 31.04 12.59 -5.26
CA ARG A 16 29.80 12.32 -5.98
C ARG A 16 28.83 11.48 -5.15
N ASP A 17 29.34 10.42 -4.53
CA ASP A 17 28.60 9.57 -3.61
C ASP A 17 28.07 10.38 -2.40
N HIS A 18 28.88 11.31 -1.88
CA HIS A 18 28.47 12.19 -0.79
C HIS A 18 27.39 13.22 -1.19
N LEU A 19 27.47 13.75 -2.42
CA LEU A 19 26.48 14.68 -2.95
C LEU A 19 25.15 13.97 -3.22
N GLU A 20 25.19 12.77 -3.79
CA GLU A 20 24.00 11.93 -4.01
C GLU A 20 23.35 11.56 -2.65
N LEU A 21 24.14 11.20 -1.64
CA LEU A 21 23.65 10.99 -0.26
C LEU A 21 23.07 12.24 0.38
N SER A 22 23.64 13.42 0.10
CA SER A 22 23.16 14.71 0.64
C SER A 22 21.83 15.12 0.03
N GLU A 23 21.68 14.99 -1.29
CA GLU A 23 20.43 15.26 -2.00
C GLU A 23 19.35 14.29 -1.53
N LEU A 24 19.67 13.00 -1.39
CA LEU A 24 18.75 11.99 -0.87
C LEU A 24 18.32 12.31 0.56
N LYS A 25 19.24 12.73 1.44
CA LYS A 25 18.91 13.16 2.81
C LYS A 25 18.04 14.41 2.84
N SER A 26 18.31 15.41 1.99
CA SER A 26 17.50 16.62 1.91
C SER A 26 16.09 16.33 1.41
N ASP A 27 15.97 15.43 0.42
CA ASP A 27 14.68 14.97 -0.06
C ASP A 27 13.95 14.16 1.00
N ILE A 28 14.64 13.25 1.70
CA ILE A 28 14.07 12.50 2.84
C ILE A 28 13.58 13.46 3.92
N VAL A 29 14.37 14.44 4.35
CA VAL A 29 13.95 15.42 5.38
C VAL A 29 12.76 16.26 4.91
N ARG A 30 12.75 16.70 3.65
CA ARG A 30 11.60 17.40 3.06
C ARG A 30 10.36 16.51 3.04
N LEU A 31 10.52 15.25 2.64
CA LEU A 31 9.47 14.24 2.59
C LEU A 31 8.93 13.94 4.00
N GLU A 32 9.81 13.74 4.98
CA GLU A 32 9.49 13.49 6.40
C GLU A 32 8.73 14.66 7.03
N SER A 33 9.07 15.91 6.70
CA SER A 33 8.34 17.08 7.20
C SER A 33 6.87 17.14 6.72
N SER A 34 6.55 16.51 5.60
CA SER A 34 5.20 16.51 5.02
C SER A 34 4.39 15.25 5.36
N VAL A 35 5.06 14.10 5.55
CA VAL A 35 4.42 12.79 5.72
C VAL A 35 4.70 12.15 7.09
N GLY A 36 5.72 12.60 7.82
CA GLY A 36 6.20 12.05 9.10
C GLY A 36 7.44 11.15 8.95
N VAL A 37 8.06 10.78 10.07
CA VAL A 37 9.33 10.01 10.10
C VAL A 37 9.10 8.54 9.75
N LEU A 38 9.85 8.04 8.77
CA LEU A 38 9.91 6.64 8.34
C LEU A 38 11.38 6.20 8.33
N ASP A 39 11.70 5.11 9.02
CA ASP A 39 13.08 4.67 9.21
C ASP A 39 13.55 3.91 7.96
N VAL A 40 14.04 4.63 6.94
CA VAL A 40 14.54 4.03 5.70
C VAL A 40 15.93 3.42 5.95
N VAL A 41 15.96 2.12 6.27
CA VAL A 41 17.20 1.37 6.53
C VAL A 41 17.84 0.90 5.22
N ASP A 42 17.03 0.54 4.22
CA ASP A 42 17.49 0.05 2.91
C ASP A 42 16.65 0.69 1.79
N PRO A 43 17.15 1.74 1.12
CA PRO A 43 16.37 2.52 0.16
C PRO A 43 15.95 1.72 -1.09
N SER A 44 16.50 0.52 -1.30
CA SER A 44 16.13 -0.38 -2.41
C SER A 44 14.85 -1.19 -2.13
N ARG A 45 14.36 -1.17 -0.89
CA ARG A 45 13.21 -1.97 -0.44
C ARG A 45 11.98 -1.12 -0.23
N LEU A 46 10.82 -1.76 -0.31
CA LEU A 46 9.56 -1.18 0.12
C LEU A 46 9.53 -1.15 1.65
N HIS A 47 9.25 0.01 2.24
CA HIS A 47 9.02 0.14 3.68
C HIS A 47 7.58 0.57 3.96
N ILE A 48 6.89 -0.16 4.83
CA ILE A 48 5.52 0.12 5.23
C ILE A 48 5.48 0.29 6.74
N LYS A 49 5.04 1.45 7.20
CA LYS A 49 4.85 1.74 8.63
C LYS A 49 3.43 2.22 8.86
N PHE A 50 2.70 1.47 9.67
CA PHE A 50 1.43 1.93 10.17
C PHE A 50 1.66 3.01 11.22
N SER A 51 0.90 4.10 11.16
CA SER A 51 1.15 5.29 11.97
C SER A 51 0.08 5.55 13.00
N GLU A 52 -1.19 5.29 12.68
CA GLU A 52 -2.30 5.67 13.56
C GLU A 52 -3.57 4.88 13.22
N VAL A 53 -4.19 4.30 14.27
CA VAL A 53 -5.62 3.99 14.31
C VAL A 53 -6.24 5.08 15.19
N ASP A 54 -7.01 5.99 14.60
CA ASP A 54 -8.01 6.74 15.37
C ASP A 54 -9.36 6.06 15.11
N ALA A 55 -9.81 5.26 16.07
CA ALA A 55 -11.05 4.50 15.97
C ALA A 55 -11.75 4.48 17.34
N ALA A 56 -11.94 5.66 17.92
CA ALA A 56 -12.79 5.81 19.11
C ALA A 56 -14.25 5.39 18.84
N SER A 57 -14.66 5.40 17.57
CA SER A 57 -15.97 5.00 17.07
C SER A 57 -15.84 4.46 15.64
N PRO A 58 -16.71 3.54 15.17
CA PRO A 58 -16.81 3.17 13.75
C PRO A 58 -17.13 4.37 12.83
N ASP A 59 -17.60 5.48 13.38
CA ASP A 59 -17.83 6.73 12.64
C ASP A 59 -16.56 7.56 12.42
N ASP A 60 -15.49 7.31 13.18
CA ASP A 60 -14.24 8.12 13.16
C ASP A 60 -13.03 7.35 12.62
N VAL A 61 -13.25 6.20 11.97
CA VAL A 61 -12.16 5.32 11.51
C VAL A 61 -11.19 6.08 10.60
N LYS A 62 -9.96 6.26 11.09
CA LYS A 62 -8.80 6.71 10.33
C LYS A 62 -7.68 5.71 10.49
N LEU A 63 -7.32 5.08 9.38
CA LEU A 63 -6.16 4.20 9.31
C LEU A 63 -5.13 4.86 8.40
N ILE A 64 -3.91 5.06 8.92
CA ILE A 64 -2.87 5.81 8.20
C ILE A 64 -1.60 4.96 8.09
N TRP A 65 -1.14 4.79 6.85
CA TRP A 65 0.16 4.20 6.51
C TRP A 65 1.09 5.26 5.94
N ARG A 66 2.38 5.03 6.19
CA ARG A 66 3.50 5.71 5.54
C ARG A 66 4.27 4.67 4.74
N LEU A 67 4.57 4.98 3.49
CA LEU A 67 5.18 4.07 2.55
C LEU A 67 6.42 4.72 1.93
N TRP A 68 7.58 4.07 2.03
CA TRP A 68 8.72 4.37 1.18
C TRP A 68 8.73 3.39 0.03
N ILE A 69 8.75 3.93 -1.17
CA ILE A 69 8.68 3.16 -2.41
C ILE A 69 9.99 3.39 -3.16
N PRO A 70 10.77 2.34 -3.44
CA PRO A 70 12.02 2.47 -4.17
C PRO A 70 11.74 2.96 -5.60
N GLY A 71 12.67 3.74 -6.12
CA GLY A 71 12.59 4.28 -7.48
C GLY A 71 12.93 3.24 -8.54
N GLY A 72 12.55 3.52 -9.79
CA GLY A 72 12.96 2.73 -10.96
C GLY A 72 11.96 1.67 -11.42
N GLU A 73 10.81 1.57 -10.76
CA GLU A 73 9.75 0.62 -11.10
C GLU A 73 8.38 1.30 -11.16
N ASN A 74 7.45 0.69 -11.89
CA ASN A 74 6.05 1.07 -11.88
C ASN A 74 5.34 0.38 -10.71
N TRP A 75 4.77 1.19 -9.82
CA TRP A 75 4.02 0.69 -8.67
C TRP A 75 2.52 0.76 -8.92
N ARG A 76 1.81 -0.18 -8.31
CA ARG A 76 0.35 -0.29 -8.42
C ARG A 76 -0.23 -0.46 -7.03
N LEU A 77 -1.22 0.38 -6.73
CA LEU A 77 -2.07 0.22 -5.57
C LEU A 77 -3.46 -0.20 -6.06
N THR A 78 -3.85 -1.40 -5.68
CA THR A 78 -5.15 -1.97 -6.05
C THR A 78 -6.02 -2.02 -4.80
N HIS A 79 -7.32 -1.84 -5.00
CA HIS A 79 -8.27 -2.12 -3.94
C HIS A 79 -9.33 -3.11 -4.42
N GLY A 80 -9.96 -3.77 -3.47
CA GLY A 80 -10.99 -4.76 -3.71
C GLY A 80 -12.07 -4.63 -2.66
N ILE A 81 -13.33 -4.72 -3.10
CA ILE A 81 -14.51 -4.62 -2.24
C ILE A 81 -15.35 -5.88 -2.41
N GLY A 82 -15.78 -6.47 -1.29
CA GLY A 82 -16.64 -7.66 -1.27
C GLY A 82 -16.05 -8.85 -2.02
N GLY A 83 -14.73 -9.08 -1.92
CA GLY A 83 -14.02 -10.13 -2.63
C GLY A 83 -13.85 -9.90 -4.14
N SER A 84 -14.26 -8.73 -4.68
CA SER A 84 -13.87 -8.30 -6.02
C SER A 84 -12.45 -7.76 -6.02
N ARG A 85 -11.69 -8.01 -7.09
CA ARG A 85 -10.74 -6.99 -7.55
C ARG A 85 -11.57 -5.88 -8.19
N SER A 86 -11.60 -4.68 -7.62
CA SER A 86 -12.41 -3.57 -8.15
C SER A 86 -11.54 -2.33 -8.22
N GLY A 87 -11.14 -1.96 -9.45
CA GLY A 87 -10.35 -0.77 -9.70
C GLY A 87 -8.88 -0.91 -9.28
N TYR A 88 -8.02 -0.20 -10.00
CA TYR A 88 -6.65 0.04 -9.57
C TYR A 88 -6.32 1.51 -9.79
N SER A 89 -5.55 2.07 -8.87
CA SER A 89 -4.86 3.33 -9.09
C SER A 89 -3.40 2.98 -9.30
N GLY A 90 -2.94 3.10 -10.54
CA GLY A 90 -1.51 3.08 -10.82
C GLY A 90 -0.90 4.40 -10.37
N PHE A 91 0.21 4.35 -9.64
CA PHE A 91 1.07 5.51 -9.46
C PHE A 91 2.48 5.12 -9.87
N SER A 92 3.05 5.88 -10.77
CA SER A 92 4.37 5.56 -11.32
C SER A 92 5.44 6.38 -10.60
N SER A 93 6.54 5.73 -10.26
CA SER A 93 7.84 6.37 -9.99
C SER A 93 8.65 6.42 -11.31
N SER A 94 8.01 6.94 -12.37
CA SER A 94 8.56 6.92 -13.73
C SER A 94 9.82 7.77 -13.90
N ASP A 95 10.12 8.65 -12.95
CA ASP A 95 11.35 9.46 -12.93
C ASP A 95 12.55 8.72 -12.31
N GLY A 96 12.37 7.47 -11.89
CA GLY A 96 13.42 6.66 -11.26
C GLY A 96 13.73 7.09 -9.82
N ARG A 97 12.97 8.03 -9.25
CA ARG A 97 13.22 8.55 -7.91
C ARG A 97 12.33 7.85 -6.89
N PRO A 98 12.86 7.51 -5.71
CA PRO A 98 12.05 6.94 -4.65
C PRO A 98 10.92 7.91 -4.26
N GLN A 99 9.80 7.36 -3.80
CA GLN A 99 8.63 8.11 -3.40
C GLN A 99 8.26 7.82 -1.95
N LEU A 100 7.93 8.88 -1.21
CA LEU A 100 7.27 8.75 0.08
C LEU A 100 5.79 9.04 -0.09
N LEU A 101 4.95 8.10 0.31
CA LEU A 101 3.50 8.19 0.23
C LEU A 101 2.86 8.07 1.61
N SER A 102 1.71 8.74 1.79
CA SER A 102 0.78 8.43 2.87
C SER A 102 -0.47 7.82 2.26
N VAL A 103 -0.87 6.66 2.76
CA VAL A 103 -2.17 6.09 2.41
C VAL A 103 -3.07 6.21 3.64
N ARG A 104 -4.27 6.74 3.44
CA ARG A 104 -5.22 6.99 4.51
C ARG A 104 -6.56 6.38 4.14
N MET A 105 -7.09 5.50 4.97
CA MET A 105 -8.49 5.10 4.88
C MET A 105 -9.26 5.92 5.91
N ILE A 106 -10.19 6.75 5.42
CA ILE A 106 -11.00 7.65 6.24
C ILE A 106 -12.46 7.36 5.93
N ARG A 107 -13.30 7.37 6.95
CA ARG A 107 -14.75 7.43 6.73
C ARG A 107 -15.19 8.87 6.48
N GLU A 108 -15.92 9.08 5.39
CA GLU A 108 -16.47 10.38 5.01
C GLU A 108 -17.98 10.22 4.81
N ASP A 109 -18.76 10.75 5.75
CA ASP A 109 -20.21 10.63 5.80
C ASP A 109 -20.71 9.15 5.71
N SER A 110 -21.25 8.79 4.54
CA SER A 110 -21.81 7.48 4.21
C SER A 110 -20.89 6.60 3.36
N ASP A 111 -19.67 7.07 3.11
CA ASP A 111 -18.67 6.38 2.32
C ASP A 111 -17.38 6.18 3.13
N CYS A 112 -16.53 5.30 2.64
CA CYS A 112 -15.18 5.19 3.13
C CYS A 112 -14.23 5.40 1.95
N VAL A 113 -13.36 6.38 2.10
CA VAL A 113 -12.50 6.90 1.05
C VAL A 113 -11.06 6.57 1.41
N ILE A 114 -10.32 6.05 0.43
CA ILE A 114 -8.89 5.83 0.54
C ILE A 114 -8.20 6.98 -0.17
N HIS A 115 -7.47 7.79 0.57
CA HIS A 115 -6.65 8.86 0.04
C HIS A 115 -5.21 8.38 -0.09
N VAL A 116 -4.68 8.43 -1.31
CA VAL A 116 -3.24 8.27 -1.59
C VAL A 116 -2.65 9.66 -1.72
N VAL A 117 -1.87 10.05 -0.73
CA VAL A 117 -1.22 11.36 -0.67
C VAL A 117 0.23 11.19 -1.07
N THR A 118 0.64 11.90 -2.11
CA THR A 118 2.02 11.99 -2.58
C THR A 118 2.49 13.44 -2.45
N VAL A 119 3.78 13.71 -2.66
CA VAL A 119 4.24 15.11 -2.72
C VAL A 119 3.62 15.80 -3.94
N GLY A 120 2.76 16.78 -3.68
CA GLY A 120 2.14 17.60 -4.70
C GLY A 120 0.86 17.02 -5.32
N SER A 121 0.39 15.85 -4.87
CA SER A 121 -0.89 15.28 -5.34
C SER A 121 -1.61 14.49 -4.25
N THR A 122 -2.94 14.39 -4.39
CA THR A 122 -3.78 13.51 -3.58
C THR A 122 -4.82 12.87 -4.49
N PHE A 123 -4.92 11.55 -4.41
CA PHE A 123 -5.81 10.75 -5.25
C PHE A 123 -6.80 9.98 -4.35
N PRO A 124 -8.10 10.28 -4.41
CA PRO A 124 -9.11 9.52 -3.68
C PRO A 124 -9.53 8.26 -4.45
N MET A 125 -9.74 7.17 -3.74
CA MET A 125 -10.39 5.94 -4.21
C MET A 125 -11.60 5.65 -3.33
N ASN A 126 -12.77 5.53 -3.94
CA ASN A 126 -14.01 5.31 -3.21
C ASN A 126 -14.21 3.82 -2.88
N GLY A 127 -14.34 3.50 -1.59
CA GLY A 127 -14.67 2.16 -1.10
C GLY A 127 -16.15 1.80 -1.26
N GLY A 128 -17.03 2.78 -1.45
CA GLY A 128 -18.43 2.61 -1.73
C GLY A 128 -19.31 2.44 -0.49
N LYS A 129 -20.55 2.94 -0.61
CA LYS A 129 -21.54 2.99 0.49
C LYS A 129 -21.84 1.65 1.12
N ASN A 130 -21.89 0.56 0.34
CA ASN A 130 -22.17 -0.77 0.87
C ASN A 130 -21.03 -1.26 1.78
N MET A 131 -19.78 -1.00 1.38
CA MET A 131 -18.62 -1.32 2.21
C MET A 131 -18.64 -0.50 3.49
N ALA A 132 -18.81 0.82 3.37
CA ALA A 132 -18.89 1.70 4.54
C ALA A 132 -19.99 1.24 5.52
N SER A 133 -21.20 1.01 5.01
CA SER A 133 -22.34 0.57 5.85
C SER A 133 -22.08 -0.78 6.53
N PHE A 134 -21.50 -1.74 5.80
CA PHE A 134 -21.16 -3.05 6.36
C PHE A 134 -20.07 -2.94 7.44
N VAL A 135 -19.04 -2.14 7.19
CA VAL A 135 -17.94 -1.90 8.13
C VAL A 135 -18.47 -1.25 9.41
N THR A 136 -19.36 -0.26 9.30
CA THR A 136 -20.00 0.41 10.45
C THR A 136 -20.85 -0.56 11.27
N ALA A 137 -21.71 -1.33 10.62
CA ALA A 137 -22.66 -2.20 11.31
C ALA A 137 -21.98 -3.35 12.08
N HIS A 138 -20.79 -3.76 11.63
CA HIS A 138 -20.13 -4.96 12.14
C HIS A 138 -18.71 -4.72 12.66
N TRP A 139 -18.29 -3.47 12.85
CA TRP A 139 -16.91 -3.08 13.17
C TRP A 139 -16.23 -3.99 14.21
N ASP A 140 -16.88 -4.20 15.35
CA ASP A 140 -16.32 -4.96 16.48
C ASP A 140 -16.18 -6.47 16.20
N SER A 141 -16.82 -6.96 15.13
CA SER A 141 -16.75 -8.34 14.69
C SER A 141 -15.78 -8.55 13.52
N LEU A 142 -15.27 -7.48 12.91
CA LEU A 142 -14.37 -7.57 11.76
C LEU A 142 -12.96 -7.92 12.19
N VAL A 143 -12.27 -8.63 11.30
CA VAL A 143 -10.86 -8.95 11.45
C VAL A 143 -10.06 -7.99 10.58
N LEU A 144 -9.25 -7.16 11.22
CA LEU A 144 -8.38 -6.20 10.54
C LEU A 144 -6.95 -6.74 10.52
N GLU A 145 -6.43 -6.93 9.32
CA GLU A 145 -5.02 -7.24 9.08
C GLU A 145 -4.35 -6.02 8.47
N ILE A 146 -3.41 -5.45 9.22
CA ILE A 146 -2.81 -4.16 8.94
C ILE A 146 -1.30 -4.37 8.77
N ALA A 147 -0.78 -4.11 7.57
CA ALA A 147 0.66 -4.16 7.33
C ALA A 147 1.37 -3.07 8.15
N GLY A 148 2.51 -3.45 8.73
CA GLY A 148 3.35 -2.52 9.48
C GLY A 148 2.80 -2.08 10.84
N LYS A 149 1.79 -2.78 11.39
CA LYS A 149 1.11 -2.43 12.66
C LYS A 149 2.01 -2.54 13.89
N GLU A 150 2.69 -3.68 14.04
CA GLU A 150 3.54 -3.96 15.21
C GLU A 150 4.94 -3.36 15.06
N SER A 151 5.46 -3.34 13.83
CA SER A 151 6.75 -2.77 13.46
C SER A 151 6.74 -2.37 12.00
N GLN A 152 7.72 -1.57 11.57
CA GLN A 152 7.95 -1.35 10.14
C GLN A 152 8.12 -2.70 9.42
N LEU A 153 7.46 -2.82 8.27
CA LEU A 153 7.54 -3.96 7.38
C LEU A 153 8.42 -3.60 6.20
N ASP A 154 9.49 -4.39 6.00
CA ASP A 154 10.44 -4.19 4.91
C ASP A 154 10.27 -5.32 3.88
N MET A 155 10.00 -4.98 2.63
CA MET A 155 9.67 -5.95 1.59
C MET A 155 10.49 -5.73 0.32
N SER A 156 10.67 -6.81 -0.42
CA SER A 156 11.25 -6.77 -1.76
C SER A 156 10.21 -6.24 -2.75
N SER A 157 10.66 -5.60 -3.84
CA SER A 157 9.77 -5.02 -4.84
C SER A 157 9.07 -6.04 -5.75
N ASP A 158 9.59 -7.26 -5.80
CA ASP A 158 9.00 -8.38 -6.54
C ASP A 158 7.74 -8.96 -5.86
N GLN A 159 7.41 -8.54 -4.64
CA GLN A 159 6.28 -9.05 -3.88
C GLN A 159 5.07 -8.11 -3.90
N ILE A 160 3.87 -8.70 -3.93
CA ILE A 160 2.63 -7.96 -3.61
C ILE A 160 2.35 -8.12 -2.13
N THR A 161 2.03 -7.02 -1.46
CA THR A 161 1.63 -7.01 -0.06
C THR A 161 0.24 -6.44 0.13
N ASP A 162 -0.50 -7.03 1.06
CA ASP A 162 -1.77 -6.48 1.54
C ASP A 162 -1.47 -5.40 2.57
N VAL A 163 -1.65 -4.14 2.20
CA VAL A 163 -1.49 -2.98 3.10
C VAL A 163 -2.58 -3.02 4.18
N LEU A 164 -3.81 -3.35 3.76
CA LEU A 164 -4.95 -3.56 4.63
C LEU A 164 -5.80 -4.69 4.09
N ARG A 165 -6.25 -5.58 4.97
CA ARG A 165 -7.34 -6.51 4.70
C ARG A 165 -8.38 -6.44 5.82
N ILE A 166 -9.63 -6.23 5.44
CA ILE A 166 -10.78 -6.28 6.34
C ILE A 166 -11.55 -7.55 6.00
N GLY A 167 -11.48 -8.52 6.90
CA GLY A 167 -12.21 -9.78 6.84
C GLY A 167 -13.46 -9.75 7.71
N ALA A 168 -14.49 -10.47 7.29
CA ALA A 168 -15.66 -10.79 8.09
C ALA A 168 -15.62 -12.27 8.51
N PRO A 169 -15.99 -12.60 9.77
CA PRO A 169 -16.12 -13.97 10.20
C PRO A 169 -17.27 -14.68 9.49
N LYS A 170 -17.22 -16.02 9.44
CA LYS A 170 -18.26 -16.84 8.77
C LYS A 170 -19.67 -16.60 9.31
N SER A 171 -19.80 -16.14 10.56
CA SER A 171 -21.09 -15.78 11.16
C SER A 171 -21.81 -14.63 10.45
N LEU A 172 -21.08 -13.76 9.75
CA LEU A 172 -21.64 -12.63 9.00
C LEU A 172 -21.90 -12.96 7.51
N ARG A 173 -21.82 -14.24 7.10
CA ARG A 173 -21.94 -14.64 5.69
C ARG A 173 -23.23 -14.17 5.02
N ASP A 174 -24.37 -14.31 5.69
CA ASP A 174 -25.67 -13.93 5.13
C ASP A 174 -25.78 -12.41 4.96
N GLU A 175 -25.26 -11.65 5.91
CA GLU A 175 -25.24 -10.18 5.87
C GLU A 175 -24.26 -9.68 4.81
N PHE A 176 -23.11 -10.34 4.67
CA PHE A 176 -22.14 -10.06 3.63
C PHE A 176 -22.74 -10.29 2.24
N GLN A 177 -23.42 -11.42 2.02
CA GLN A 177 -24.08 -11.70 0.73
C GLN A 177 -25.18 -10.69 0.42
N LYS A 178 -25.92 -10.19 1.42
CA LYS A 178 -26.90 -9.12 1.23
C LYS A 178 -26.24 -7.80 0.82
N ALA A 179 -25.09 -7.46 1.41
CA ALA A 179 -24.35 -6.25 1.07
C ALA A 179 -23.65 -6.33 -0.29
N PHE A 180 -23.25 -7.54 -0.71
CA PHE A 180 -22.47 -7.81 -1.92
C PHE A 180 -23.09 -8.96 -2.76
N PRO A 181 -24.31 -8.78 -3.31
CA PRO A 181 -25.12 -9.87 -3.89
C PRO A 181 -24.54 -10.53 -5.14
N ASN A 182 -23.66 -9.84 -5.87
CA ASN A 182 -23.06 -10.36 -7.11
C ASN A 182 -21.77 -11.17 -6.86
N ARG A 183 -21.50 -11.60 -5.62
CA ARG A 183 -20.23 -12.21 -5.22
C ARG A 183 -20.46 -13.61 -4.69
N ARG A 184 -19.86 -14.58 -5.38
CA ARG A 184 -19.81 -15.97 -4.92
C ARG A 184 -18.88 -16.06 -3.71
N SER A 185 -19.45 -16.42 -2.56
CA SER A 185 -18.71 -16.73 -1.33
C SER A 185 -18.18 -18.18 -1.34
N ASP A 186 -17.92 -18.74 -2.53
CA ASP A 186 -17.77 -20.18 -2.73
C ASP A 186 -16.45 -20.73 -2.17
N ASP A 187 -15.51 -19.86 -1.80
CA ASP A 187 -14.35 -20.27 -1.03
C ASP A 187 -14.63 -20.14 0.46
N ASP A 188 -14.40 -21.23 1.19
CA ASP A 188 -14.43 -21.28 2.65
C ASP A 188 -13.35 -20.42 3.33
N ALA A 189 -12.52 -19.75 2.51
CA ALA A 189 -11.54 -18.73 2.85
C ALA A 189 -12.25 -17.40 3.22
N ALA A 190 -11.63 -16.65 4.13
CA ALA A 190 -12.21 -15.47 4.80
C ALA A 190 -13.01 -14.54 3.87
N LEU A 191 -14.22 -14.17 4.31
CA LEU A 191 -15.08 -13.21 3.62
C LEU A 191 -14.39 -11.85 3.60
N THR A 192 -13.76 -11.49 2.49
CA THR A 192 -12.99 -10.25 2.39
C THR A 192 -13.93 -9.09 2.06
N VAL A 193 -14.16 -8.22 3.03
CA VAL A 193 -14.96 -7.00 2.88
C VAL A 193 -14.19 -5.97 2.07
N PHE A 194 -12.93 -5.78 2.42
CA PHE A 194 -12.06 -4.83 1.76
C PHE A 194 -10.61 -5.34 1.74
N GLN A 195 -9.89 -5.06 0.66
CA GLN A 195 -8.48 -5.36 0.54
C GLN A 195 -7.80 -4.22 -0.20
N LEU A 196 -6.67 -3.76 0.32
CA LEU A 196 -5.79 -2.79 -0.30
C LEU A 196 -4.43 -3.45 -0.50
N ARG A 197 -3.95 -3.53 -1.74
CA ARG A 197 -2.73 -4.26 -2.09
C ARG A 197 -1.77 -3.36 -2.83
N LEU A 198 -0.49 -3.46 -2.49
CA LEU A 198 0.60 -2.71 -3.07
C LEU A 198 1.65 -3.66 -3.65
N GLY A 199 2.20 -3.32 -4.80
CA GLY A 199 3.28 -4.07 -5.44
C GLY A 199 3.66 -3.41 -6.76
N THR A 200 4.65 -3.96 -7.44
CA THR A 200 5.00 -3.49 -8.79
C THR A 200 3.97 -3.96 -9.81
N GLU A 201 3.85 -3.22 -10.91
CA GLU A 201 3.03 -3.60 -12.06
C GLU A 201 3.39 -5.01 -12.54
N GLN A 202 4.68 -5.33 -12.59
CA GLN A 202 5.16 -6.65 -12.99
C GLN A 202 4.71 -7.75 -12.02
N SER A 203 4.79 -7.52 -10.70
CA SER A 203 4.31 -8.49 -9.71
C SER A 203 2.82 -8.78 -9.87
N PHE A 204 2.00 -7.76 -10.15
CA PHE A 204 0.58 -7.95 -10.44
C PHE A 204 0.32 -8.72 -11.72
N VAL A 205 1.07 -8.44 -12.80
CA VAL A 205 0.97 -9.19 -14.06
C VAL A 205 1.30 -10.66 -13.86
N ASN A 206 2.36 -10.96 -13.09
CA ASN A 206 2.75 -12.34 -12.79
C ASN A 206 1.65 -13.07 -12.02
N GLU A 207 1.10 -12.45 -10.97
CA GLU A 207 0.00 -13.03 -10.19
C GLU A 207 -1.26 -13.26 -11.06
N GLU A 208 -1.59 -12.30 -11.94
CA GLU A 208 -2.73 -12.42 -12.86
C GLU A 208 -2.55 -13.58 -13.86
N ALA A 209 -1.31 -13.81 -14.34
CA ALA A 209 -0.98 -14.94 -15.21
C ALA A 209 -1.09 -16.29 -14.48
N GLU A 210 -0.52 -16.40 -13.27
CA GLU A 210 -0.62 -17.61 -12.43
C GLU A 210 -2.08 -17.98 -12.13
N LEU A 211 -2.90 -16.98 -11.81
CA LEU A 211 -4.34 -17.19 -11.57
C LEU A 211 -5.09 -17.63 -12.83
N ALA A 212 -4.68 -17.16 -14.02
CA ALA A 212 -5.27 -17.58 -15.28
C ALA A 212 -4.91 -19.04 -15.60
N GLU A 213 -3.65 -19.43 -15.38
CA GLU A 213 -3.19 -20.81 -15.56
C GLU A 213 -3.89 -21.78 -14.59
N ALA A 214 -4.01 -21.41 -13.31
CA ALA A 214 -4.71 -22.21 -12.30
C ALA A 214 -6.19 -22.43 -12.66
N LYS A 215 -6.84 -21.44 -13.27
CA LYS A 215 -8.23 -21.57 -13.76
C LYS A 215 -8.34 -22.45 -14.99
N ALA A 216 -7.35 -22.41 -15.89
CA ALA A 216 -7.32 -23.24 -17.09
C ALA A 216 -7.02 -24.72 -16.77
N GLY A 217 -6.21 -25.00 -15.74
CA GLY A 217 -5.88 -26.38 -15.32
C GLY A 217 -6.98 -27.10 -14.53
N ASN A 218 -7.99 -26.37 -14.05
CA ASN A 218 -9.14 -26.92 -13.30
C ASN A 218 -10.42 -27.07 -14.16
N GLN A 219 -10.30 -26.96 -15.49
CA GLN A 219 -11.37 -27.24 -16.47
C GLN A 219 -11.14 -28.59 -17.15
#